data_AF-A0A7G6WTW8-F1
#
_entry.id   AF-A0A7G6WTW8-F1
#
_cell.length_a   1.000
_cell.length_b   1.000
_cell.length_c   1.000
_cell.angle_alpha   90.00
_cell.angle_beta   90.00
_cell.angle_gamma   90.00
#
_symmetry.space_group_name_H-M   'P 1'
#
loop_
_entity.id
_entity.type
_entity.pdbx_description
1 polymer ?
#
loop_
_entity_poly.entity_id
_entity_poly.type
_entity_poly.pdbx_seq_one_letter_code
_entity_poly.pdbx_strand_id
1 'polypeptide(L)' 'MWVQRVAPVGAGEESWTVLGDDWRQVVPDEQFLSHLTDQRRSPNTVKAYAHDLKDCKFQPDKQVPSEFREI' A
#
# COMPACT_ATOMS: atom_id res chain seq x y z
N MET A 1 0.87 -5.13 -9.03
CA MET A 1 1.32 -4.42 -7.80
C MET A 1 1.76 -5.40 -6.74
N TRP A 2 2.79 -5.05 -5.96
CA TRP A 2 3.42 -5.91 -4.96
C TRP A 2 3.63 -5.15 -3.65
N VAL A 3 3.51 -5.84 -2.51
CA VAL A 3 3.91 -5.29 -1.20
C VAL A 3 5.28 -5.85 -0.86
N GLN A 4 6.22 -4.95 -0.56
CA GLN A 4 7.61 -5.30 -0.26
C GLN A 4 7.98 -4.82 1.14
N ARG A 5 8.60 -5.71 1.92
CA ARG A 5 9.20 -5.32 3.21
C ARG A 5 10.51 -4.57 2.95
N VAL A 6 10.70 -3.47 3.66
CA VAL A 6 11.90 -2.63 3.61
C VAL A 6 12.51 -2.59 5.01
N ALA A 7 13.80 -2.84 5.10
CA ALA A 7 14.56 -2.68 6.34
C ALA A 7 15.59 -1.56 6.13
N PRO A 8 15.63 -0.54 6.99
CA PRO A 8 16.68 0.47 6.93
C PRO A 8 18.05 -0.16 7.21
N VAL A 9 19.09 0.39 6.61
CA VAL A 9 20.46 -0.02 6.90
C VAL A 9 20.82 0.49 8.31
N GLY A 10 20.92 -0.41 9.29
CA GLY A 10 21.26 -0.08 10.68
C GLY A 10 20.11 -0.29 11.67
N ALA A 11 19.97 0.60 12.66
CA ALA A 11 19.08 0.42 13.81
C ALA A 11 17.64 0.97 13.60
N GLY A 12 17.17 1.07 12.36
CA GLY A 12 15.80 1.52 12.09
C GLY A 12 14.79 0.37 12.12
N GLU A 13 13.52 0.71 12.32
CA GLU A 13 12.43 -0.27 12.32
C GLU A 13 12.09 -0.74 10.90
N GLU A 14 11.65 -2.00 10.78
CA GLU A 14 11.14 -2.51 9.51
C GLU A 14 9.87 -1.77 9.08
N SER A 15 9.71 -1.60 7.77
CA SER A 15 8.57 -0.94 7.15
C SER A 15 8.13 -1.66 5.86
N TRP A 16 7.11 -1.14 5.17
CA TRP A 16 6.55 -1.70 3.95
C TRP A 16 6.36 -0.61 2.89
N THR A 17 6.50 -1.01 1.63
CA THR A 17 6.27 -0.17 0.45
C THR A 17 5.40 -0.91 -0.57
N VAL A 18 4.76 -0.17 -1.48
CA VAL A 18 3.99 -0.72 -2.59
C VAL A 18 4.75 -0.47 -3.90
N LEU A 19 5.00 -1.55 -4.63
CA LEU A 19 5.62 -1.52 -5.94
C LEU A 19 4.58 -1.65 -7.06
N GLY A 20 4.73 -0.81 -8.08
CA GLY A 20 4.04 -0.95 -9.36
C GLY A 20 4.51 -2.17 -10.15
N ASP A 21 3.88 -2.41 -11.30
CA ASP A 21 4.25 -3.53 -12.18
C ASP A 21 5.62 -3.31 -12.85
N ASP A 22 6.13 -2.08 -12.83
CA ASP A 22 7.46 -1.66 -13.24
C ASP A 22 8.52 -1.80 -12.13
N TRP A 23 8.15 -2.41 -10.99
CA TRP A 23 9.00 -2.57 -9.81
C TRP A 23 9.45 -1.25 -9.16
N ARG A 24 8.79 -0.13 -9.47
CA ARG A 24 9.05 1.17 -8.83
C ARG A 24 8.05 1.43 -7.71
N GLN A 25 8.46 2.22 -6.73
CA GLN A 25 7.57 2.68 -5.67
C GLN A 25 6.42 3.50 -6.25
N VAL A 26 5.21 3.22 -5.79
CA VAL A 26 4.04 4.06 -6.07
C VAL A 26 4.12 5.29 -5.18
N VAL A 27 4.53 6.42 -5.73
CA VAL A 27 4.89 7.64 -4.98
C VAL A 27 3.81 8.12 -3.99
N PRO A 28 2.50 8.14 -4.33
CA PRO A 28 1.46 8.48 -3.36
C PRO A 28 1.38 7.52 -2.17
N ASP A 29 1.52 6.22 -2.44
CA ASP A 29 1.43 5.17 -1.43
C ASP A 29 2.65 5.23 -0.50
N GLU A 30 3.84 5.45 -1.05
CA GLU A 30 5.08 5.62 -0.28
C GLU A 30 5.00 6.82 0.68
N GLN A 31 4.48 7.96 0.23
CA GLN A 31 4.33 9.14 1.09
C GLN A 31 3.40 8.88 2.28
N PHE A 32 2.28 8.18 2.04
CA PHE A 32 1.35 7.82 3.10
C PHE A 32 1.95 6.82 4.09
N LEU A 33 2.65 5.79 3.59
CA LEU A 33 3.29 4.79 4.45
C LEU A 33 4.42 5.42 5.28
N SER A 34 5.22 6.32 4.69
CA SER A 34 6.22 7.12 5.41
C SER A 34 5.58 7.96 6.51
N HIS A 35 4.44 8.59 6.24
CA HIS A 35 3.70 9.35 7.25
C HIS A 35 3.27 8.49 8.45
N LEU A 36 2.85 7.24 8.23
CA LEU A 36 2.51 6.32 9.32
C LEU A 36 3.75 5.93 10.14
N THR A 37 4.89 5.70 9.47
CA THR A 37 6.17 5.45 10.14
C THR A 37 6.61 6.65 10.97
N ASP A 38 6.51 7.87 10.45
CA ASP A 38 6.83 9.12 11.18
C ASP A 38 5.94 9.32 12.40
N GLN A 39 4.67 8.90 12.32
CA GLN A 39 3.73 8.86 13.44
C GLN A 39 4.02 7.72 14.45
N ARG A 40 5.08 6.93 14.25
CA ARG A 40 5.43 5.75 15.06
C ARG A 40 4.30 4.73 15.15
N ARG A 41 3.53 4.57 14.08
CA ARG A 41 2.62 3.42 13.98
C ARG A 41 3.44 2.15 13.95
N SER A 42 2.91 1.11 14.58
CA SER A 42 3.64 -0.16 14.65
C SER A 42 3.93 -0.68 13.23
N PRO A 43 5.04 -1.41 13.02
CA PRO A 43 5.35 -2.07 11.77
C PRO A 43 4.16 -2.86 11.19
N ASN A 44 3.43 -3.59 12.04
CA ASN A 44 2.25 -4.36 11.62
C ASN A 44 1.11 -3.47 11.09
N THR A 45 0.96 -2.27 11.62
CA THR A 45 -0.02 -1.29 11.10
C THR A 45 0.39 -0.83 9.70
N VAL A 46 1.65 -0.46 9.49
CA VAL A 46 2.15 -0.04 8.17
C VAL A 46 1.99 -1.16 7.13
N LYS A 47 2.27 -2.40 7.53
CA LYS A 47 2.03 -3.60 6.73
C LYS A 47 0.57 -3.71 6.28
N ALA A 48 -0.38 -3.61 7.21
CA ALA A 48 -1.80 -3.72 6.90
C ALA A 48 -2.24 -2.66 5.87
N TYR A 49 -1.85 -1.40 6.08
CA TYR A 49 -2.15 -0.32 5.13
C TYR A 49 -1.50 -0.52 3.76
N ALA A 50 -0.29 -1.07 3.67
CA ALA A 50 0.33 -1.38 2.38
C ALA A 50 -0.46 -2.44 1.60
N HIS A 51 -1.01 -3.43 2.29
CA HIS A 51 -1.90 -4.43 1.68
C HIS A 51 -3.23 -3.82 1.23
N ASP A 52 -3.86 -2.99 2.08
CA ASP A 52 -5.10 -2.29 1.72
C ASP A 52 -4.91 -1.39 0.49
N LEU A 53 -3.80 -0.65 0.42
CA LEU A 53 -3.47 0.21 -0.73
C LEU A 53 -3.29 -0.60 -2.01
N LYS A 54 -2.56 -1.73 -1.95
CA LYS A 54 -2.43 -2.65 -3.09
C LYS A 54 -3.80 -3.15 -3.55
N ASP A 55 -4.66 -3.56 -2.62
CA ASP A 55 -5.94 -4.21 -2.91
C ASP A 55 -7.02 -3.19 -3.36
N CYS A 56 -6.98 -1.96 -2.86
CA CYS A 56 -7.83 -0.86 -3.34
C CYS A 56 -7.51 -0.47 -4.80
N LYS A 57 -6.27 -0.67 -5.26
CA LYS A 57 -5.84 -0.33 -6.63
C LYS A 57 -6.00 -1.49 -7.62
N PHE A 58 -6.24 -2.71 -7.13
CA PHE A 58 -6.58 -3.86 -7.95
C PHE A 58 -8.06 -4.22 -7.75
N GLN A 59 -8.94 -3.70 -8.61
CA GLN A 59 -10.33 -4.16 -8.74
C GLN A 59 -10.90 -3.90 -10.14
N PRO A 60 -10.54 -4.71 -11.15
CA PRO A 60 -11.33 -4.78 -12.38
C PRO A 60 -12.67 -5.51 -12.19
N ASP A 61 -12.85 -6.23 -11.06
CA ASP A 61 -13.95 -7.18 -10.85
C ASP A 61 -14.69 -7.02 -9.50
N LYS A 62 -14.55 -5.88 -8.81
CA LYS A 62 -15.68 -5.47 -7.95
C LYS A 62 -16.77 -5.08 -8.93
N GLN A 63 -17.60 -6.06 -9.32
CA GLN A 63 -18.84 -5.85 -10.04
C GLN A 63 -19.52 -4.64 -9.39
N VAL A 64 -19.52 -3.50 -10.07
CA VAL A 64 -20.65 -2.59 -9.94
C VAL A 64 -21.85 -3.46 -10.32
N PRO A 65 -22.77 -3.75 -9.39
CA PRO A 65 -23.91 -4.58 -9.72
C PRO A 65 -24.59 -3.97 -10.93
N SER A 66 -25.07 -4.79 -11.88
CA SER A 66 -25.62 -4.30 -13.14
C SER A 66 -26.77 -3.31 -12.94
N GLU A 67 -27.43 -3.35 -11.78
CA GLU A 67 -28.45 -2.39 -11.34
C GLU A 67 -27.95 -0.95 -11.17
N PHE A 68 -26.64 -0.70 -11.12
CA PHE A 68 -26.03 0.63 -11.04
C PHE A 68 -25.45 1.14 -12.38
N ARG A 69 -25.66 0.42 -13.49
CA ARG A 69 -25.07 0.78 -14.80
C ARG A 69 -25.93 1.69 -15.67
N GLU A 70 -27.17 1.99 -15.27
CA GLU A 70 -28.08 2.83 -16.06
C GLU A 70 -28.85 3.81 -15.15
N ILE A 71 -28.26 4.99 -14.93
CA ILE A 71 -28.97 6.24 -14.59
C ILE A 71 -28.36 7.37 -15.43
#